data_AF-A0AA96UP07-F1
#
_entry.id   AF-A0AA96UP07-F1
#
_cell.length_a   1.000
_cell.length_b   1.000
_cell.length_c   1.000
_cell.angle_alpha   90.00
_cell.angle_beta   90.00
_cell.angle_gamma   90.00
#
_symmetry.space_group_name_H-M   'P 1'
#
loop_
_entity.id
_entity.type
_entity.pdbx_description
1 polymer ?
#
loop_
_entity_poly.entity_id
_entity_poly.type
_entity_poly.pdbx_seq_one_letter_code
_entity_poly.pdbx_strand_id
1 'polypeptide(L)'
;MKNIKSLKVAAQAFTLRNLIHLYKMCHSGSHEVYIYSKKTMCKIKSLIELETFRMAHNEKEYLIVVEGTKASQLIEKFQNLIEPAEREAL
;
A
#
# COMPACT_ATOMS: atom_id res chain seq x y z
N MET A 1 -11.85 7.90 -17.44
CA MET A 1 -10.43 8.20 -17.19
C MET A 1 -9.94 7.35 -16.03
N LYS A 2 -8.76 6.74 -16.13
CA LYS A 2 -8.12 6.09 -14.97
C LYS A 2 -7.49 7.17 -14.10
N ASN A 3 -7.76 7.14 -12.80
CA ASN A 3 -7.14 8.04 -11.83
C ASN A 3 -5.92 7.35 -11.23
N ILE A 4 -4.85 8.10 -11.00
CA ILE A 4 -3.68 7.63 -10.27
C ILE A 4 -3.61 8.42 -8.97
N LYS A 5 -3.54 7.70 -7.85
CA LYS A 5 -3.37 8.28 -6.51
C LYS A 5 -2.30 7.52 -5.76
N SER A 6 -1.60 8.24 -4.89
CA SER A 6 -0.49 7.68 -4.14
C SER A 6 -0.50 8.13 -2.68
N LEU A 7 -0.01 7.26 -1.80
CA LEU A 7 0.14 7.52 -0.37
C LEU A 7 1.51 7.03 0.09
N LYS A 8 2.23 7.90 0.78
CA LYS A 8 3.47 7.54 1.46
C LYS A 8 3.11 6.90 2.80
N VAL A 9 3.73 5.76 3.11
CA VAL A 9 3.38 4.91 4.25
C VAL A 9 4.65 4.54 5.00
N ALA A 10 4.67 4.79 6.31
CA ALA A 10 5.78 4.37 7.16
C ALA A 10 5.90 2.84 7.20
N ALA A 11 7.13 2.31 7.24
CA ALA A 11 7.36 0.87 7.22
C ALA A 11 6.68 0.12 8.39
N GLN A 12 6.58 0.78 9.54
CA GLN A 12 5.91 0.29 10.76
C GLN A 12 4.38 0.20 10.62
N ALA A 13 3.78 0.99 9.72
CA ALA A 13 2.33 1.00 9.52
C ALA A 13 1.84 -0.26 8.78
N PHE A 14 2.76 -1.03 8.19
CA PHE A 14 2.47 -2.34 7.59
C PHE A 14 2.48 -3.45 8.65
N THR A 15 1.62 -3.32 9.66
CA THR A 15 1.26 -4.45 10.50
C THR A 15 0.63 -5.55 9.65
N LEU A 16 0.64 -6.80 10.12
CA LEU A 16 -0.02 -7.91 9.40
C LEU A 16 -1.49 -7.59 9.06
N ARG A 17 -2.20 -6.93 9.99
CA ARG A 17 -3.57 -6.46 9.77
C ARG A 17 -3.65 -5.50 8.58
N ASN A 18 -2.78 -4.50 8.53
CA ASN A 18 -2.81 -3.48 7.48
C ASN A 18 -2.36 -4.05 6.12
N LEU A 19 -1.40 -4.98 6.10
CA LEU A 19 -1.01 -5.74 4.91
C LEU A 19 -2.18 -6.55 4.34
N ILE A 20 -2.93 -7.26 5.19
CA ILE A 20 -4.13 -7.99 4.78
C ILE A 20 -5.19 -7.03 4.20
N HIS A 21 -5.37 -5.86 4.79
CA HIS A 21 -6.31 -4.85 4.26
C HIS A 21 -5.88 -4.32 2.89
N LEU A 22 -4.60 -3.98 2.73
CA LEU A 22 -4.04 -3.55 1.45
C LEU A 22 -4.20 -4.63 0.38
N TYR A 23 -3.92 -5.89 0.73
CA TYR A 23 -4.12 -7.02 -0.17
C TYR A 23 -5.59 -7.19 -0.58
N LYS A 24 -6.54 -7.10 0.36
CA LYS A 24 -7.98 -7.15 0.05
C LYS A 24 -8.40 -6.02 -0.89
N MET A 25 -7.83 -4.83 -0.73
CA MET A 25 -8.08 -3.72 -1.64
C MET A 25 -7.65 -4.05 -3.06
N CYS A 26 -6.54 -4.77 -3.28
CA CYS A 26 -6.09 -5.16 -4.63
C CYS A 26 -7.14 -5.96 -5.41
N HIS A 27 -8.10 -6.59 -4.72
CA HIS A 27 -9.12 -7.46 -5.32
C HIS A 27 -10.50 -6.79 -5.45
N SER A 28 -10.66 -5.55 -4.95
CA SER A 28 -11.96 -4.88 -4.87
C SER A 28 -12.28 -4.00 -6.08
N GLY A 29 -12.30 -4.56 -7.30
CA GLY A 29 -12.70 -3.86 -8.53
C GLY A 29 -11.62 -3.76 -9.60
N SER A 30 -11.86 -2.90 -10.60
CA SER A 30 -10.98 -2.72 -11.76
C SER A 30 -9.93 -1.64 -11.50
N HIS A 31 -9.00 -1.93 -10.60
CA HIS A 31 -7.86 -1.08 -10.30
C HIS A 31 -6.61 -1.93 -10.06
N GLU A 32 -5.45 -1.30 -10.11
CA GLU A 32 -4.17 -1.92 -9.86
C GLU A 32 -3.50 -1.21 -8.69
N VAL A 33 -2.84 -1.99 -7.83
CA VAL A 33 -2.14 -1.46 -6.67
C VAL A 33 -0.67 -1.85 -6.78
N TYR A 34 0.18 -0.87 -6.51
CA TYR A 34 1.62 -0.99 -6.58
C TYR A 34 2.24 -0.53 -5.28
N ILE A 35 3.35 -1.17 -4.90
CA ILE A 35 4.24 -0.70 -3.84
C ILE A 35 5.57 -0.30 -4.47
N TYR A 36 6.07 0.87 -4.07
CA TYR A 36 7.35 1.41 -4.49
C TYR A 36 8.27 1.52 -3.28
N SER A 37 9.49 1.01 -3.43
CA SER A 37 10.64 1.38 -2.62
C SER A 37 11.36 2.56 -3.29
N LYS A 38 12.48 3.02 -2.72
CA LYS A 38 13.32 4.05 -3.38
C LYS A 38 13.95 3.57 -4.68
N LYS A 39 14.11 2.26 -4.87
CA LYS A 39 14.91 1.67 -5.96
C LYS A 39 14.08 0.93 -7.00
N THR A 40 12.91 0.44 -6.63
CA THR A 40 12.11 -0.43 -7.49
C THR A 40 10.63 -0.39 -7.12
N MET A 41 9.80 -0.92 -8.01
CA MET A 41 8.36 -1.04 -7.85
C MET A 41 7.90 -2.49 -8.00
N CYS A 42 6.79 -2.84 -7.36
CA CYS A 42 6.13 -4.12 -7.52
C CYS A 42 4.62 -3.92 -7.62
N LYS A 43 3.98 -4.57 -8.60
CA LYS A 43 2.52 -4.71 -8.61
C LYS A 43 2.13 -5.74 -7.56
N ILE A 44 1.19 -5.41 -6.69
CA ILE A 44 0.77 -6.31 -5.61
C ILE A 44 -0.19 -7.37 -6.17
N LYS A 45 0.27 -8.62 -6.30
CA LYS A 45 -0.58 -9.75 -6.74
C LYS A 45 -0.91 -10.72 -5.61
N SER A 46 -0.02 -10.86 -4.63
CA SER A 46 -0.21 -11.71 -3.47
C SER A 46 0.33 -11.06 -2.19
N LEU A 47 -0.19 -11.49 -1.04
CA LEU A 47 0.33 -11.05 0.26
C LEU A 47 1.79 -11.50 0.46
N ILE A 48 2.15 -12.70 -0.02
CA ILE A 48 3.51 -13.25 0.08
C ILE A 48 4.49 -12.41 -0.75
N GLU A 49 4.12 -12.04 -1.98
CA GLU A 49 4.96 -11.20 -2.85
C GLU A 49 5.15 -9.80 -2.25
N LEU A 50 4.09 -9.22 -1.68
CA LEU A 50 4.17 -7.94 -0.97
C LEU A 50 5.14 -7.98 0.22
N GLU A 51 5.05 -9.02 1.05
CA GLU A 51 5.92 -9.12 2.23
C GLU A 51 7.36 -9.45 1.82
N THR A 52 7.55 -10.32 0.83
CA THR A 52 8.88 -10.61 0.26
C THR A 52 9.52 -9.34 -0.28
N PHE A 53 8.76 -8.49 -0.97
CA PHE A 53 9.23 -7.20 -1.47
C PHE A 53 9.71 -6.30 -0.33
N ARG A 54 8.94 -6.17 0.76
CA ARG A 54 9.33 -5.37 1.93
C ARG A 54 10.59 -5.89 2.61
N MET A 55 10.70 -7.21 2.77
CA MET A 55 11.89 -7.84 3.35
C MET A 55 13.14 -7.61 2.49
N ALA A 56 13.01 -7.72 1.17
CA ALA A 56 14.10 -7.50 0.22
C ALA A 56 14.51 -6.01 0.12
N HIS A 57 13.56 -5.10 0.39
CA HIS A 57 13.74 -3.66 0.25
C HIS A 57 13.40 -2.96 1.56
N ASN A 58 14.14 -3.27 2.64
CA ASN A 58 13.95 -2.77 4.01
C ASN A 58 14.09 -1.23 4.14
N GLU A 59 13.12 -0.50 3.59
CA GLU A 59 13.03 0.95 3.62
C GLU A 59 12.28 1.43 4.86
N LYS A 60 12.53 2.68 5.27
CA LYS A 60 11.76 3.34 6.35
C LYS A 60 10.36 3.75 5.91
N GLU A 61 10.16 3.93 4.62
CA GLU A 61 8.90 4.37 4.01
C GLU A 61 8.73 3.73 2.64
N TYR A 62 7.48 3.49 2.27
CA TYR A 62 7.10 3.00 0.95
C TYR A 62 6.04 3.90 0.35
N LEU A 63 5.93 3.92 -0.97
CA LEU A 63 4.86 4.61 -1.68
C LEU A 63 3.88 3.57 -2.22
N ILE A 64 2.62 3.65 -1.76
CA ILE A 64 1.52 2.87 -2.31
C ILE A 64 0.86 3.68 -3.41
N VAL A 65 0.70 3.09 -4.60
CA VAL A 65 0.08 3.74 -5.75
C VAL A 65 -1.12 2.91 -6.19
N VAL A 66 -2.26 3.56 -6.40
CA VAL A 66 -3.49 2.95 -6.93
C VAL A 66 -3.82 3.58 -8.27
N GLU A 67 -3.94 2.75 -9.31
CA GLU A 67 -4.40 3.15 -10.64
C GLU A 67 -5.79 2.55 -10.90
N GLY A 68 -6.79 3.40 -11.11
CA GLY A 68 -8.13 2.94 -11.47
C GLY A 68 -9.20 3.99 -11.22
N THR A 69 -10.45 3.67 -11.54
CA THR A 69 -11.57 4.61 -11.38
C THR A 69 -11.85 4.94 -9.91
N LYS A 70 -11.53 4.02 -8.98
CA LYS A 70 -11.74 4.15 -7.53
C LYS A 70 -10.48 4.56 -6.75
N ALA A 71 -9.41 5.00 -7.42
CA ALA A 71 -8.12 5.25 -6.77
C ALA A 71 -8.21 6.20 -5.56
N SER A 72 -8.94 7.31 -5.66
CA SER A 72 -9.10 8.28 -4.57
C SER A 72 -9.76 7.67 -3.33
N GLN A 73 -10.89 6.97 -3.52
CA GLN A 73 -11.64 6.33 -2.43
C GLN A 73 -10.81 5.25 -1.73
N LEU A 74 -10.02 4.51 -2.49
CA LEU A 74 -9.16 3.45 -1.97
C LEU A 74 -7.99 4.01 -1.16
N ILE A 75 -7.32 5.05 -1.65
CA ILE A 75 -6.24 5.71 -0.90
C ILE A 75 -6.76 6.32 0.40
N GLU A 76 -7.89 7.04 0.37
CA GLU A 76 -8.49 7.63 1.56
C GLU A 76 -8.86 6.55 2.60
N LYS A 77 -9.49 5.47 2.14
CA LYS A 77 -9.81 4.32 3.01
C LYS A 77 -8.56 3.71 3.64
N PHE A 78 -7.49 3.55 2.87
CA PHE A 78 -6.25 2.97 3.38
C PHE A 78 -5.54 3.90 4.36
N GLN A 79 -5.48 5.20 4.06
CA GLN A 79 -4.92 6.21 4.94
C GLN A 79 -5.57 6.18 6.32
N ASN A 80 -6.91 6.20 6.37
CA ASN A 80 -7.66 6.13 7.63
C ASN A 80 -7.40 4.84 8.43
N LEU A 81 -7.05 3.74 7.76
CA LEU A 81 -6.73 2.46 8.40
C LEU A 81 -5.33 2.44 9.01
N ILE A 82 -4.37 3.13 8.39
CA ILE A 82 -2.96 3.11 8.83
C ILE A 82 -2.61 4.22 9.82
N GLU A 83 -3.39 5.31 9.86
CA GLU A 83 -3.15 6.45 10.76
C GLU A 83 -2.86 6.07 12.23
N PRO A 84 -3.59 5.13 12.85
CA PRO A 84 -3.29 4.73 14.23
C PRO A 84 -1.87 4.16 14.38
N ALA A 85 -1.46 3.30 13.45
CA ALA A 85 -0.13 2.68 13.47
C ALA A 85 1.00 3.66 13.12
N GLU A 86 0.69 4.74 12.39
CA GLU A 86 1.65 5.81 12.11
C GLU A 86 1.85 6.75 13.32
N ARG A 87 0.84 6.94 14.18
CA ARG A 87 0.92 7.77 15.39
C ARG A 87 1.66 7.10 16.55
N GLU A 88 1.55 5.78 16.70
CA GLU A 88 2.21 5.01 17.79
C GLU A 88 3.74 4.98 17.68
N ALA A 89 4.31 5.48 16.59
CA ALA A 89 5.73 5.40 16.30
C ALA A 89 6.40 6.79 16.18
N LEU A 90 5.70 7.84 16.63
CA LEU A 90 6.23 9.17 16.94
C LEU A 90 6.45 9.28 18.45
#